data_AF-A0AB39Y8J3-F1
#
_entry.id   AF-A0AB39Y8J3-F1
#
_cell.length_a   1.000
_cell.length_b   1.000
_cell.length_c   1.000
_cell.angle_alpha   90.00
_cell.angle_beta   90.00
_cell.angle_gamma   90.00
#
_symmetry.space_group_name_H-M   'P 1'
#
loop_
_entity.id
_entity.type
_entity.pdbx_description
1 polymer ?
#
loop_
_entity_poly.entity_id
_entity_poly.type
_entity_poly.pdbx_seq_one_letter_code
_entity_poly.pdbx_strand_id
1 'polypeptide(L)'
;MTNRIRPLGRRDSARALLARRARRALGLPGTLDIHPEHGETPLRISLWSVRELQDAYTHVGGGAVTAQQVERAVDNISYTAIEITLTTRIPGLGTVQAFTEWTPASEAYALTLPVIQALGAPAGLR
;
A
#
# COMPACT_ATOMS: atom_id res chain seq x y z
N MET A 1 -23.51 31.46 2.51
CA MET A 1 -22.42 30.70 1.85
C MET A 1 -22.90 29.28 1.63
N THR A 2 -23.35 28.94 0.42
CA THR A 2 -23.98 27.64 0.12
C THR A 2 -22.90 26.62 -0.17
N ASN A 3 -22.67 25.72 0.79
CA ASN A 3 -21.75 24.60 0.66
C ASN A 3 -22.33 23.62 -0.38
N ARG A 4 -21.94 23.75 -1.65
CA ARG A 4 -22.33 22.81 -2.71
C ARG A 4 -21.51 21.53 -2.52
N ILE A 5 -22.07 20.58 -1.78
CA ILE A 5 -21.64 19.19 -1.83
C ILE A 5 -21.88 18.73 -3.27
N ARG A 6 -20.82 18.71 -4.09
CA ARG A 6 -20.87 18.13 -5.43
C ARG A 6 -21.15 16.64 -5.24
N PRO A 7 -22.22 16.08 -5.84
CA PRO A 7 -22.44 14.65 -5.81
C PRO A 7 -21.24 13.98 -6.50
N LEU A 8 -20.57 13.06 -5.79
CA LEU A 8 -19.56 12.20 -6.42
C LEU A 8 -20.24 11.45 -7.56
N GLY A 9 -19.67 11.50 -8.77
CA GLY A 9 -20.21 10.75 -9.90
C GLY A 9 -20.30 9.27 -9.57
N ARG A 10 -21.18 8.51 -10.24
CA ARG A 10 -21.34 7.06 -10.03
C ARG A 10 -20.00 6.30 -10.14
N ARG A 11 -19.08 6.78 -10.98
CA ARG A 11 -17.72 6.22 -11.16
C ARG A 11 -16.81 6.52 -9.97
N ASP A 12 -16.86 7.75 -9.44
CA ASP A 12 -16.10 8.15 -8.26
C ASP A 12 -16.57 7.39 -7.02
N SER A 13 -17.88 7.15 -6.92
CA SER A 13 -18.50 6.32 -5.88
C SER A 13 -18.06 4.85 -5.95
N ALA A 14 -17.97 4.27 -7.15
CA ALA A 14 -17.52 2.89 -7.34
C ALA A 14 -16.02 2.74 -7.03
N ARG A 15 -15.20 3.71 -7.45
CA ARG A 15 -13.76 3.75 -7.18
C ARG A 15 -13.48 3.86 -5.68
N ALA A 16 -14.19 4.76 -4.99
CA ALA A 16 -14.09 4.92 -3.54
C ALA A 16 -14.57 3.66 -2.78
N LEU A 17 -15.63 3.00 -3.26
CA LEU A 17 -16.08 1.73 -2.69
C LEU A 17 -15.03 0.63 -2.85
N LEU A 18 -14.40 0.53 -4.02
CA LEU A 18 -13.35 -0.46 -4.27
C LEU A 18 -12.13 -0.23 -3.36
N ALA A 19 -11.66 1.01 -3.26
CA ALA A 19 -10.56 1.39 -2.37
C ALA A 19 -10.86 1.04 -0.90
N ARG A 20 -12.08 1.35 -0.43
CA ARG A 20 -12.52 0.99 0.92
C ARG A 20 -12.52 -0.52 1.16
N ARG A 21 -12.98 -1.31 0.18
CA ARG A 21 -12.96 -2.78 0.30
C ARG A 21 -11.54 -3.33 0.32
N ALA A 22 -10.64 -2.79 -0.52
CA ALA A 22 -9.23 -3.18 -0.53
C ALA A 22 -8.53 -2.83 0.78
N ARG A 23 -8.69 -1.61 1.30
CA ARG A 23 -8.15 -1.20 2.62
C ARG A 23 -8.63 -2.12 3.74
N ARG A 24 -9.93 -2.41 3.81
CA ARG A 24 -10.48 -3.34 4.80
C ARG A 24 -9.91 -4.75 4.68
N ALA A 25 -9.73 -5.24 3.45
CA ALA A 25 -9.15 -6.56 3.22
C ALA A 25 -7.68 -6.66 3.66
N LEU A 26 -6.96 -5.53 3.69
CA LEU A 26 -5.61 -5.43 4.24
C LEU A 26 -5.59 -5.17 5.75
N GLY A 27 -6.74 -5.14 6.43
CA GLY A 27 -6.83 -4.81 7.86
C GLY A 27 -6.66 -3.32 8.18
N LEU A 28 -6.71 -2.45 7.17
CA LEU A 28 -6.49 -1.01 7.32
C LEU A 28 -7.79 -0.26 7.61
N PRO A 29 -7.72 0.90 8.31
CA PRO A 29 -8.86 1.79 8.46
C PRO A 29 -9.39 2.24 7.10
N GLY A 30 -10.71 2.27 6.98
CA GLY A 30 -11.42 2.49 5.71
C GLY A 30 -11.49 3.94 5.24
N THR A 31 -10.46 4.76 5.51
CA THR A 31 -10.37 6.12 4.94
C THR A 31 -10.40 6.04 3.41
N LEU A 32 -10.99 7.06 2.77
CA LEU A 32 -11.30 7.04 1.34
C LEU A 32 -10.29 7.78 0.48
N ASP A 33 -9.29 8.41 1.11
CA ASP A 33 -8.33 9.23 0.39
C ASP A 33 -7.40 8.30 -0.40
N ILE A 34 -7.53 8.43 -1.72
CA ILE A 34 -6.59 7.87 -2.70
C ILE A 34 -5.72 9.04 -3.09
N HIS A 35 -4.40 8.85 -3.07
CA HIS A 35 -3.39 9.82 -3.46
C HIS A 35 -2.71 9.39 -4.77
N PRO A 36 -3.32 9.65 -5.95
CA PRO A 36 -2.74 9.27 -7.25
C PRO A 36 -1.31 9.81 -7.46
N GLU A 37 -0.99 10.95 -6.86
CA GLU A 37 0.34 11.57 -6.85
C GLU A 37 1.42 10.67 -6.23
N HIS A 38 1.05 9.74 -5.35
CA HIS A 38 1.94 8.73 -4.78
C HIS A 38 1.89 7.39 -5.54
N GLY A 39 1.21 7.36 -6.70
CA GLY A 39 0.99 6.13 -7.46
C GLY A 39 -0.12 5.24 -6.87
N GLU A 40 -0.98 5.78 -6.01
CA GLU A 40 -2.09 5.02 -5.47
C GLU A 40 -3.20 4.75 -6.50
N THR A 41 -3.79 3.56 -6.39
CA THR A 41 -5.01 3.18 -7.10
C THR A 41 -5.96 2.52 -6.11
N PRO A 42 -7.23 2.26 -6.48
CA PRO A 42 -8.15 1.56 -5.58
C PRO A 42 -7.66 0.20 -5.07
N LEU A 43 -6.70 -0.43 -5.76
CA LEU A 43 -6.12 -1.72 -5.41
C LEU A 43 -4.61 -1.61 -5.12
N ARG A 44 -4.04 -0.40 -5.07
CA ARG A 44 -2.63 -0.16 -4.75
C ARG A 44 -2.55 0.98 -3.74
N ILE A 45 -2.29 0.63 -2.49
CA ILE A 45 -2.46 1.52 -1.34
C ILE A 45 -1.09 1.83 -0.74
N SER A 46 -0.77 3.11 -0.57
CA SER A 46 0.44 3.53 0.14
C SER A 46 0.19 3.45 1.65
N LEU A 47 1.22 3.03 2.38
CA LEU A 47 1.24 2.94 3.83
C LEU A 47 2.32 3.84 4.40
N TRP A 48 2.12 4.30 5.62
CA TRP A 48 3.00 5.26 6.27
C TRP A 48 4.34 4.67 6.70
N SER A 49 4.42 3.35 6.89
CA SER A 49 5.64 2.72 7.36
C SER A 49 5.71 1.23 7.04
N VAL A 50 6.92 0.68 7.16
CA VAL A 50 7.15 -0.77 7.12
C VAL A 50 6.39 -1.51 8.24
N ARG A 51 6.12 -0.86 9.37
CA ARG A 51 5.30 -1.45 10.44
C ARG A 51 3.85 -1.67 10.00
N GLU A 52 3.22 -0.68 9.36
CA GLU A 52 1.88 -0.86 8.80
C GLU A 52 1.87 -1.94 7.71
N LEU A 53 2.94 -2.03 6.91
CA LEU A 53 3.07 -3.09 5.92
C LEU A 53 3.20 -4.47 6.57
N GLN A 54 3.91 -4.59 7.69
CA GLN A 54 3.98 -5.81 8.49
C GLN A 54 2.61 -6.19 9.06
N ASP A 55 1.84 -5.23 9.55
CA ASP A 55 0.50 -5.47 10.08
C ASP A 55 -0.42 -5.99 8.96
N ALA A 56 -0.39 -5.37 7.78
CA ALA A 56 -1.12 -5.84 6.60
C ALA A 56 -0.67 -7.26 6.19
N TYR A 57 0.65 -7.51 6.09
CA TYR A 57 1.23 -8.82 5.78
C TYR A 57 0.73 -9.91 6.74
N THR A 58 0.71 -9.61 8.04
CA THR A 58 0.23 -10.54 9.07
C THR A 58 -1.27 -10.76 8.94
N HIS A 59 -2.04 -9.69 8.74
CA HIS A 59 -3.50 -9.73 8.63
C HIS A 59 -3.96 -10.62 7.48
N VAL A 60 -3.32 -10.51 6.31
CA VAL A 60 -3.68 -11.32 5.13
C VAL A 60 -3.06 -12.72 5.12
N GLY A 61 -2.30 -13.10 6.16
CA GLY A 61 -1.63 -14.39 6.26
C GLY A 61 -0.39 -14.54 5.37
N GLY A 62 0.18 -13.41 4.91
CA GLY A 62 1.35 -13.34 4.04
C GLY A 62 1.05 -12.87 2.62
N GLY A 63 2.00 -13.06 1.72
CA GLY A 63 1.90 -12.66 0.31
C GLY A 63 3.27 -12.56 -0.35
N ALA A 64 3.28 -12.22 -1.63
CA ALA A 64 4.53 -11.95 -2.34
C ALA A 64 5.05 -10.57 -1.94
N VAL A 65 6.28 -10.48 -1.43
CA VAL A 65 6.91 -9.21 -1.09
C VAL A 65 8.04 -8.94 -2.06
N THR A 66 8.06 -7.76 -2.65
CA THR A 66 9.13 -7.33 -3.57
C THR A 66 9.71 -6.01 -3.11
N ALA A 67 11.00 -5.80 -3.36
CA ALA A 67 11.68 -4.53 -3.18
C ALA A 67 12.14 -4.00 -4.53
N GLN A 68 11.99 -2.70 -4.74
CA GLN A 68 12.54 -2.02 -5.91
C GLN A 68 13.08 -0.65 -5.50
N GLN A 69 14.20 -0.25 -6.09
CA GLN A 69 14.68 1.12 -5.98
C GLN A 69 13.79 2.03 -6.83
N VAL A 70 13.29 3.10 -6.23
CA VAL A 70 12.42 4.08 -6.88
C VAL A 70 12.99 5.48 -6.73
N GLU A 71 12.74 6.31 -7.73
CA GLU A 71 12.96 7.74 -7.64
C GLU A 71 11.64 8.44 -7.31
N ARG A 72 11.70 9.39 -6.38
CA ARG A 72 10.57 10.19 -5.92
C ARG A 72 10.92 11.65 -6.00
N ALA A 73 9.90 12.48 -6.15
CA ALA A 73 10.01 13.92 -6.10
C ALA A 73 8.92 14.48 -5.19
N VAL A 74 9.32 15.25 -4.18
CA VAL A 74 8.42 16.01 -3.30
C VAL A 74 8.93 17.45 -3.28
N ASP A 75 8.05 18.41 -3.55
CA ASP A 75 8.40 19.85 -3.58
C ASP A 75 9.65 20.19 -4.41
N ASN A 76 9.80 19.55 -5.58
CA ASN A 76 10.95 19.64 -6.50
C ASN A 76 12.28 19.10 -5.95
N ILE A 77 12.27 18.36 -4.84
CA ILE A 77 13.42 17.64 -4.32
C ILE A 77 13.29 16.17 -4.72
N SER A 78 14.22 15.69 -5.56
CA SER A 78 14.29 14.28 -5.91
C SER A 78 15.08 13.49 -4.87
N TYR A 79 14.59 12.31 -4.51
CA TYR A 79 15.30 11.36 -3.66
C TYR A 79 15.09 9.92 -4.14
N THR A 80 16.05 9.07 -3.79
CA THR A 80 15.96 7.63 -4.02
C THR A 80 15.42 6.96 -2.76
N ALA A 81 14.43 6.09 -2.93
CA ALA A 81 13.89 5.25 -1.86
C ALA A 81 13.87 3.77 -2.29
N ILE A 82 13.75 2.87 -1.31
CA ILE A 82 13.43 1.46 -1.58
C ILE A 82 11.93 1.31 -1.34
N GLU A 83 11.16 1.03 -2.39
CA GLU A 83 9.76 0.70 -2.25
C GLU A 83 9.60 -0.79 -1.94
N ILE A 84 8.96 -1.10 -0.82
CA ILE A 84 8.56 -2.46 -0.48
C ILE A 84 7.09 -2.62 -0.81
N THR A 85 6.76 -3.60 -1.65
CA THR A 85 5.38 -3.90 -2.06
C THR A 85 4.99 -5.30 -1.60
N LEU A 86 3.93 -5.39 -0.80
CA LEU A 86 3.17 -6.60 -0.56
C LEU A 86 2.11 -6.76 -1.65
N THR A 87 2.14 -7.90 -2.35
CA THR A 87 1.12 -8.31 -3.32
C THR A 87 0.36 -9.52 -2.78
N THR A 88 -0.96 -9.41 -2.68
CA THR A 88 -1.84 -10.49 -2.22
C THR A 88 -3.10 -10.61 -3.08
N ARG A 89 -3.65 -11.82 -3.19
CA ARG A 89 -4.93 -12.05 -3.87
C ARG A 89 -6.06 -12.04 -2.86
N ILE A 90 -6.99 -11.11 -3.03
CA ILE A 90 -8.17 -10.98 -2.18
C ILE A 90 -9.40 -11.54 -2.91
N PRO A 91 -10.12 -12.51 -2.32
CA PRO A 91 -11.36 -13.04 -2.89
C PRO A 91 -12.36 -11.93 -3.22
N GLY A 92 -12.83 -11.92 -4.48
CA GLY A 92 -13.81 -10.95 -4.97
C GLY A 92 -13.29 -9.52 -5.22
N LEU A 93 -11.99 -9.25 -4.97
CA LEU A 93 -11.34 -7.98 -5.32
C LEU A 93 -10.19 -8.14 -6.32
N GLY A 94 -9.61 -9.35 -6.43
CA GLY A 94 -8.47 -9.62 -7.28
C GLY A 94 -7.15 -9.33 -6.58
N THR A 95 -6.12 -8.93 -7.34
CA THR A 95 -4.81 -8.60 -6.80
C THR A 95 -4.86 -7.23 -6.12
N VAL A 96 -4.44 -7.18 -4.85
CA VAL A 96 -4.28 -5.96 -4.06
C VAL A 96 -2.81 -5.80 -3.71
N GLN A 97 -2.33 -4.57 -3.81
CA GLN A 97 -0.98 -4.17 -3.45
C GLN A 97 -1.02 -3.19 -2.29
N ALA A 98 -0.19 -3.42 -1.29
CA ALA A 98 0.15 -2.45 -0.26
C ALA A 98 1.63 -2.13 -0.40
N PHE A 99 2.00 -0.86 -0.37
CA PHE A 99 3.40 -0.47 -0.53
C PHE A 99 3.77 0.64 0.44
N THR A 100 5.06 0.69 0.77
CA THR A 100 5.63 1.75 1.59
C THR A 100 7.08 1.96 1.17
N GLU A 101 7.60 3.13 1.49
CA GLU A 101 9.01 3.43 1.28
C GLU A 101 9.78 3.03 2.54
N TRP A 102 10.93 2.41 2.32
CA TRP A 102 11.81 1.95 3.38
C TRP A 102 13.19 2.56 3.18
N THR A 103 13.72 3.12 4.26
CA THR A 103 15.10 3.62 4.29
C THR A 103 15.89 2.81 5.33
N PRO A 104 16.68 1.80 4.91
CA PRO A 104 17.35 0.90 5.85
C PRO A 104 18.24 1.62 6.88
N ALA A 105 18.86 2.73 6.49
CA ALA A 105 19.72 3.52 7.35
C ALA A 105 18.98 4.15 8.54
N SER A 106 17.71 4.54 8.38
CA SER A 106 16.89 5.14 9.44
C SER A 106 15.93 4.15 10.09
N GLU A 107 15.67 3.01 9.44
CA GLU A 107 14.69 2.01 9.88
C GLU A 107 15.30 0.62 10.05
N ALA A 108 16.47 0.54 10.69
CA ALA A 108 17.18 -0.72 10.92
C ALA A 108 16.34 -1.77 11.68
N TYR A 109 15.38 -1.32 12.52
CA TYR A 109 14.44 -2.21 13.22
C TYR A 109 13.64 -3.09 12.25
N ALA A 110 13.37 -2.59 11.03
CA ALA A 110 12.56 -3.26 10.02
C ALA A 110 13.19 -4.57 9.53
N LEU A 111 14.51 -4.72 9.63
CA LEU A 111 15.23 -5.94 9.25
C LEU A 111 14.79 -7.18 10.05
N THR A 112 14.20 -6.98 11.23
CA THR A 112 13.68 -8.05 12.08
C THR A 112 12.22 -8.40 11.76
N LEU A 113 11.55 -7.63 10.91
CA LEU A 113 10.14 -7.83 10.58
C LEU A 113 9.98 -8.94 9.54
N PRO A 114 9.04 -9.89 9.74
CA PRO A 114 8.77 -10.95 8.79
C PRO A 114 8.54 -10.49 7.34
N VAL A 115 7.86 -9.35 7.14
CA VAL A 115 7.59 -8.80 5.81
C VAL A 115 8.87 -8.43 5.06
N ILE A 116 9.89 -7.93 5.75
CA ILE A 116 11.19 -7.62 5.17
C ILE A 116 12.00 -8.90 4.95
N GLN A 117 11.95 -9.84 5.89
CA GLN A 117 12.60 -11.15 5.73
C GLN A 117 12.05 -11.93 4.53
N ALA A 118 10.79 -11.70 4.16
CA ALA A 118 10.16 -12.32 2.99
C ALA A 118 10.70 -11.85 1.64
N LEU A 119 11.48 -10.75 1.58
CA LEU A 119 12.09 -10.24 0.33
C LEU A 119 13.07 -11.23 -0.32
N GLY A 120 13.57 -12.21 0.42
CA GLY A 120 14.45 -13.28 -0.08
C GLY A 120 13.73 -14.60 -0.40
N ALA A 121 12.42 -14.70 -0.14
CA ALA A 121 11.65 -15.91 -0.37
C ALA A 121 11.07 -15.91 -1.79
N PRO A 122 11.32 -16.96 -2.62
CA PRO A 122 10.68 -17.05 -3.92
C PRO A 122 9.15 -17.07 -3.74
N ALA A 123 8.46 -16.26 -4.54
CA ALA A 123 7.00 -16.18 -4.53
C ALA A 123 6.40 -17.52 -4.98
N GLY A 124 6.15 -18.45 -4.06
CA GLY A 124 5.48 -19.71 -4.42
C GLY A 124 5.68 -20.94 -3.54
N LEU A 125 5.92 -20.83 -2.23
CA LEU A 125 5.88 -22.00 -1.34
C LEU A 125 5.12 -21.71 -0.05
N ARG A 126 3.79 -21.68 -0.12
CA ARG A 126 2.87 -22.05 0.96
C ARG A 126 1.59 -22.61 0.37
#